data_AF-A0A2E2FJ16-F1
#
_entry.id   AF-A0A2E2FJ16-F1
#
_cell.length_a   1.000
_cell.length_b   1.000
_cell.length_c   1.000
_cell.angle_alpha   90.00
_cell.angle_beta   90.00
_cell.angle_gamma   90.00
#
_symmetry.space_group_name_H-M   'P 1'
#
loop_
_entity.id
_entity.type
_entity.pdbx_description
1 polymer ?
#
loop_
_entity_poly.entity_id
_entity_poly.type
_entity_poly.pdbx_seq_one_letter_code
_entity_poly.pdbx_strand_id
1 'polypeptide(L)' 'MKSHSRANILDVIQKVQEAQIQNEGLSPHFNREKYCGTCLSHDKAAHPETDKCFHCDSDNWISQQEYNSRLAK' A
#
# COMPACT_ATOMS: atom_id res chain seq x y z
N MET A 1 14.05 -10.50 11.18
CA MET A 1 12.75 -10.73 11.87
C MET A 1 11.87 -9.52 11.60
N LYS A 2 10.83 -9.62 10.77
CA LYS A 2 9.91 -8.49 10.52
C LYS A 2 8.90 -8.48 11.67
N SER A 3 9.12 -7.59 12.63
CA SER A 3 8.18 -7.32 13.72
C SER A 3 6.88 -6.80 13.11
N HIS A 4 5.81 -7.61 13.17
CA HIS A 4 4.46 -7.16 12.82
C HIS A 4 3.85 -6.44 14.02
N SER A 5 4.44 -5.32 14.44
CA SER A 5 3.71 -4.36 15.25
C SER A 5 2.55 -3.83 14.42
N ARG A 6 1.32 -3.79 14.98
CA ARG A 6 0.19 -3.11 14.36
C ARG A 6 0.67 -1.73 13.91
N ALA A 7 0.58 -1.43 12.62
CA ALA A 7 0.91 -0.11 12.11
C ALA A 7 0.03 0.92 12.85
N ASN A 8 0.66 1.93 13.44
CA ASN A 8 -0.07 3.04 14.03
C ASN A 8 -0.80 3.80 12.91
N ILE A 9 -2.08 4.11 13.11
CA ILE A 9 -2.91 4.78 12.10
C ILE A 9 -2.30 6.13 11.69
N LEU A 10 -1.67 6.85 12.63
CA LEU A 10 -1.02 8.13 12.36
C LEU A 10 0.17 7.97 11.42
N ASP A 11 0.96 6.91 11.59
CA ASP A 11 2.11 6.62 10.72
C ASP A 11 1.65 6.28 9.30
N VAL A 12 0.51 5.57 9.17
CA VAL A 12 -0.08 5.26 7.86
C VAL A 12 -0.56 6.52 7.16
N ILE A 13 -1.24 7.43 7.89
CA ILE A 13 -1.71 8.71 7.35
C ILE A 13 -0.53 9.56 6.86
N GLN A 14 0.54 9.65 7.66
CA GLN A 14 1.75 10.40 7.28
C GLN A 14 2.36 9.86 5.98
N LYS A 15 2.50 8.54 5.85
CA LYS A 15 3.00 7.90 4.63
C LYS A 15 2.11 8.14 3.41
N VAL A 16 0.79 8.23 3.60
CA VAL A 16 -0.13 8.54 2.51
C VAL A 16 0.09 9.96 2.00
N GLN A 17 0.24 10.93 2.90
CA GLN A 17 0.51 12.32 2.53
C GLN A 17 1.85 12.45 1.80
N GLU A 18 2.90 11.79 2.30
CA GLU A 18 4.22 11.79 1.66
C GLU A 18 4.19 11.16 0.27
N ALA A 19 3.53 10.01 0.11
CA ALA A 19 3.40 9.34 -1.18
C ALA A 19 2.63 10.18 -2.21
N GLN A 20 1.61 10.93 -1.78
CA GLN A 20 0.88 11.84 -2.68
C GLN A 20 1.78 12.96 -3.23
N ILE A 21 2.65 13.52 -2.39
CA ILE A 21 3.60 14.57 -2.81
C ILE A 21 4.70 13.97 -3.71
N GLN A 22 5.26 12.83 -3.31
CA GLN A 22 6.35 12.20 -4.05
C GLN A 22 5.94 11.67 -5.42
N ASN A 23 4.69 11.21 -5.54
CA ASN A 23 4.17 10.62 -6.77
C ASN A 23 3.43 11.62 -7.65
N GLU A 24 3.49 12.91 -7.33
CA GLU A 24 2.89 13.97 -8.15
C GLU A 24 3.46 13.92 -9.58
N GLY A 25 2.57 13.86 -10.57
CA GLY A 25 2.96 13.76 -11.98
C GLY A 25 3.40 12.38 -12.45
N LEU A 26 3.40 11.36 -11.58
CA LEU A 26 3.67 9.97 -11.96
C LEU A 26 2.39 9.22 -12.28
N SER A 27 2.49 8.27 -13.21
CA SER A 27 1.41 7.32 -13.50
C SER A 27 1.72 5.96 -12.85
N PRO A 28 0.79 5.40 -12.07
CA PRO A 28 0.98 4.07 -11.47
C PRO A 28 0.96 2.94 -12.50
N HIS A 29 1.60 1.83 -12.15
CA HIS A 29 1.45 0.55 -12.83
C HIS A 29 0.33 -0.28 -12.19
N PHE A 30 -0.52 -0.87 -13.04
CA PHE A 30 -1.63 -1.72 -12.63
C PHE A 30 -1.49 -3.12 -13.25
N ASN A 31 -0.61 -3.95 -12.70
CA ASN A 31 -0.47 -5.34 -13.16
C ASN A 31 -0.15 -6.31 -12.01
N ARG A 32 -0.74 -6.10 -10.84
CA ARG A 32 -0.44 -6.89 -9.63
C ARG A 32 -1.68 -7.53 -9.06
N GLU A 33 -1.65 -8.85 -8.88
CA GLU A 33 -2.71 -9.62 -8.21
C GLU A 33 -2.75 -9.42 -6.68
N LYS A 34 -2.03 -8.41 -6.17
CA LYS A 34 -1.81 -8.17 -4.74
C LYS A 34 -2.35 -6.82 -4.33
N TYR A 35 -2.83 -6.74 -3.09
CA TYR A 35 -3.39 -5.55 -2.45
C TYR A 35 -2.38 -4.94 -1.49
N CYS A 36 -2.48 -3.64 -1.19
CA CYS A 36 -1.61 -3.06 -0.17
C CYS A 36 -2.10 -3.45 1.22
N GLY A 37 -1.31 -4.21 1.98
CA GLY A 37 -1.63 -4.57 3.36
C GLY A 37 -1.41 -3.46 4.38
N THR A 38 -0.89 -2.30 3.98
CA THR A 38 -0.63 -1.17 4.89
C THR A 38 -1.78 -0.17 4.88
N CYS A 39 -2.14 0.36 3.71
CA CYS A 39 -3.26 1.31 3.57
C CYS A 39 -4.56 0.66 3.10
N LEU A 40 -4.55 -0.64 2.74
CA LEU A 40 -5.70 -1.38 2.20
C LEU A 40 -6.27 -0.77 0.90
N SER A 41 -5.44 -0.10 0.08
CA SER A 41 -5.88 0.33 -1.25
C SER A 41 -6.32 -0.86 -2.11
N HIS A 42 -7.44 -0.67 -2.82
CA HIS A 42 -8.11 -1.68 -3.63
C HIS A 42 -7.76 -1.62 -5.12
N ASP A 43 -7.18 -0.52 -5.58
CA ASP A 43 -6.86 -0.29 -7.01
C ASP A 43 -5.58 -0.98 -7.48
N LYS A 44 -4.78 -1.51 -6.54
CA LYS A 44 -3.52 -2.23 -6.80
C LYS A 44 -2.48 -1.35 -7.50
N ALA A 45 -2.57 -0.03 -7.32
CA ALA A 45 -1.65 0.94 -7.91
C ALA A 45 -0.24 0.78 -7.30
N ALA A 46 0.74 0.49 -8.14
CA ALA A 46 2.14 0.40 -7.78
C ALA A 46 2.95 1.55 -8.40
N HIS A 47 3.98 2.00 -7.69
CA HIS A 47 4.95 2.95 -8.21
C HIS A 47 5.70 2.35 -9.42
N PRO A 48 5.84 3.09 -10.55
CA PRO A 48 6.39 2.53 -11.77
C PRO A 48 7.83 2.03 -11.66
N GLU A 49 8.65 2.67 -10.81
CA GLU A 49 10.06 2.29 -10.59
C GLU A 49 10.30 1.38 -9.37
N THR A 50 9.81 1.77 -8.19
CA THR A 50 10.11 1.07 -6.92
C THR A 50 9.20 -0.11 -6.65
N ASP A 51 8.05 -0.13 -7.32
CA ASP A 51 7.01 -1.11 -7.15
C ASP A 51 6.50 -1.30 -5.70
N LYS A 52 6.52 -0.20 -4.97
CA LYS A 52 5.79 -0.04 -3.72
C LYS A 52 4.38 0.45 -4.01
N CYS A 53 3.51 0.39 -3.01
CA CYS A 53 2.16 0.91 -3.12
C CYS A 53 2.21 2.41 -3.44
N PHE A 54 1.54 2.80 -4.54
CA PHE A 54 1.50 4.18 -5.01
C PHE A 54 0.86 5.15 -3.99
N HIS A 55 0.06 4.62 -3.06
CA HIS A 55 -0.68 5.43 -2.10
C HIS A 55 0.00 5.62 -0.76
N CYS A 56 0.99 4.80 -0.38
CA CYS A 56 1.62 4.89 0.94
C CYS A 56 3.09 4.45 0.98
N ASP A 57 3.71 4.31 -0.19
CA ASP A 57 5.11 3.87 -0.39
C ASP A 57 5.49 2.60 0.39
N SER A 58 4.51 1.71 0.60
CA SER A 58 4.70 0.45 1.33
C SER A 58 4.93 -0.70 0.37
N ASP A 59 5.92 -1.56 0.67
CA ASP A 59 6.19 -2.81 -0.03
C ASP A 59 5.34 -4.00 0.48
N ASN A 60 4.55 -3.77 1.54
CA ASN A 60 3.63 -4.74 2.13
C ASN A 60 2.46 -5.09 1.21
N TRP A 61 2.73 -5.94 0.21
CA TRP A 61 1.74 -6.49 -0.71
C TRP A 61 1.18 -7.81 -0.16
N ILE A 62 -0.15 -7.90 -0.03
CA ILE A 62 -0.88 -9.07 0.49
C ILE A 62 -1.74 -9.71 -0.60
N SER A 63 -2.09 -10.98 -0.44
CA SER A 63 -2.97 -11.70 -1.38
C SER A 63 -4.41 -11.20 -1.28
N GLN A 64 -5.23 -11.49 -2.31
CA GLN A 64 -6.69 -11.28 -2.25
C GLN A 64 -7.33 -11.96 -1.03
N GLN A 65 -6.91 -13.17 -0.72
CA GLN A 65 -7.45 -13.94 0.42
C GLN A 65 -7.18 -13.21 1.74
N GLU A 66 -5.95 -12.74 1.93
CA GLU A 66 -5.58 -11.98 3.13
C GLU A 66 -6.29 -10.62 3.17
N TYR A 67 -6.40 -9.92 2.04
CA TYR A 67 -7.13 -8.66 1.94
C TYR A 67 -8.59 -8.81 2.39
N ASN A 68 -9.29 -9.83 1.86
CA ASN A 68 -10.68 -10.13 2.24
C ASN A 68 -10.79 -10.45 3.74
N SER A 69 -9.82 -11.18 4.31
CA SER A 69 -9.82 -11.49 5.76
C SER A 69 -9.68 -10.26 6.65
N ARG A 70 -9.07 -9.17 6.14
CA ARG A 70 -8.91 -7.90 6.87
C ARG A 70 -10.15 -7.02 6.77
N LEU A 71 -10.91 -7.11 5.68
CA LEU A 71 -12.18 -6.40 5.50
C LEU A 71 -13.37 -7.07 6.19
N ALA A 72 -13.30 -8.38 6.46
CA ALA A 72 -14.38 -9.14 7.09
C ALA A 72 -14.49 -8.94 8.62
N LYS A 73 -14.01 -7.81 9.14
CA LYS A 73 -14.04 -7.46 10.58
C LYS A 73 -14.94 -6.25 10.79
#